data_AF-A0A6P6XKV4-F1
#
_entry.id   AF-A0A6P6XKV4-F1
#
_cell.length_a   1.000
_cell.length_b   1.000
_cell.length_c   1.000
_cell.angle_alpha   90.00
_cell.angle_beta   90.00
_cell.angle_gamma   90.00
#
_symmetry.space_group_name_H-M   'P 1'
#
loop_
_entity.id
_entity.type
_entity.pdbx_description
1 polymer ?
#
loop_
_entity_poly.entity_id
_entity_poly.type
_entity_poly.pdbx_seq_one_letter_code
_entity_poly.pdbx_strand_id
1 'polypeptide(L)'
;MSTTAISSSQSSIIESDLRKLISQAKRLPSDDLEPCKDWTRQEIKRAQKLSEKINCLMIKSSTIIRSELFNESRDCCNHLDQWIKRLEMNLKSTNHSTYHTLADLGKANQTK
;
A
#
# COMPACT_ATOMS: atom_id res chain seq x y z
N MET A 1 31.84 5.90 -23.54
CA MET A 1 31.05 5.27 -22.47
C MET A 1 31.27 6.09 -21.21
N SER A 2 30.31 6.95 -20.86
CA SER A 2 30.43 7.82 -19.68
C SER A 2 29.82 7.11 -18.47
N THR A 3 30.67 6.50 -17.65
CA THR A 3 30.28 6.02 -16.31
C THR A 3 30.08 7.25 -15.43
N THR A 4 28.82 7.68 -15.28
CA THR A 4 28.43 8.73 -14.35
C THR A 4 28.84 8.29 -12.94
N ALA A 5 29.86 8.96 -12.39
CA ALA A 5 30.17 8.86 -10.97
C ALA A 5 28.94 9.36 -10.20
N ILE A 6 28.12 8.44 -9.71
CA ILE A 6 26.99 8.76 -8.85
C ILE A 6 27.59 9.34 -7.57
N SER A 7 27.41 10.65 -7.39
CA SER A 7 27.88 11.36 -6.20
C SER A 7 27.27 10.72 -4.95
N SER A 8 28.04 10.60 -3.86
CA SER A 8 27.56 10.11 -2.56
C SER A 8 26.30 10.87 -2.08
N SER A 9 26.15 12.13 -2.49
CA SER A 9 24.97 12.97 -2.23
C SER A 9 23.71 12.47 -2.95
N GLN A 10 23.82 11.84 -4.11
CA GLN A 10 22.67 11.32 -4.85
C GLN A 10 22.16 10.01 -4.25
N SER A 11 23.08 9.15 -3.80
CA SER A 11 22.73 7.92 -3.06
C SER A 11 21.97 8.25 -1.77
N SER A 12 22.45 9.22 -0.98
CA SER A 12 21.82 9.60 0.29
C SER A 12 20.40 10.18 0.13
N ILE A 13 20.15 10.95 -0.93
CA ILE A 13 18.81 11.47 -1.26
C ILE A 13 17.87 10.31 -1.60
N ILE A 14 18.29 9.40 -2.48
CA ILE A 14 17.48 8.24 -2.89
C ILE A 14 17.15 7.36 -1.69
N GLU A 15 18.13 7.07 -0.83
CA GLU A 15 17.90 6.28 0.38
C GLU A 15 16.92 6.97 1.34
N SER A 16 17.02 8.30 1.50
CA SER A 16 16.10 9.08 2.33
C SER A 16 14.67 9.02 1.81
N ASP A 17 14.48 9.18 0.50
CA ASP A 17 13.16 9.14 -0.12
C ASP A 17 12.55 7.73 -0.06
N LEU A 18 13.36 6.68 -0.26
CA LEU A 18 12.93 5.30 -0.13
C LEU A 18 12.50 4.99 1.32
N ARG A 19 13.27 5.44 2.32
CA ARG A 19 12.90 5.32 3.75
C ARG A 19 11.60 6.02 4.10
N LYS A 20 11.34 7.20 3.52
CA LYS A 20 10.05 7.90 3.70
C LYS A 20 8.89 7.11 3.12
N LEU A 21 9.06 6.54 1.92
CA LEU A 21 8.03 5.70 1.29
C LEU A 21 7.74 4.44 2.10
N ILE A 22 8.78 3.74 2.58
CA ILE A 22 8.65 2.58 3.48
C ILE A 22 7.91 2.97 4.76
N SER A 23 8.27 4.11 5.36
CA SER A 23 7.61 4.58 6.59
C SER A 23 6.13 4.89 6.37
N GLN A 24 5.75 5.44 5.21
CA GLN A 24 4.36 5.66 4.85
C GLN A 24 3.62 4.33 4.65
N ALA A 25 4.27 3.35 4.01
CA ALA A 25 3.69 2.05 3.73
C ALA A 25 3.46 1.22 5.00
N LYS A 26 4.36 1.29 5.98
CA LYS A 26 4.19 0.62 7.28
C LYS A 26 3.01 1.16 8.10
N ARG A 27 2.54 2.37 7.82
CA ARG A 27 1.39 3.01 8.51
C ARG A 27 0.05 2.77 7.82
N LEU A 28 0.05 2.14 6.65
CA LEU A 28 -1.15 1.89 5.85
C LEU A 28 -1.97 0.72 6.40
N PRO A 29 -1.38 -0.45 6.71
CA PRO A 29 -2.11 -1.54 7.33
C PRO A 29 -2.67 -1.10 8.68
N SER A 30 -3.97 -1.28 8.86
CA SER A 30 -4.70 -1.09 10.11
C SER A 30 -5.29 -2.43 10.53
N ASP A 31 -5.36 -2.70 11.83
CA ASP A 31 -6.01 -3.91 12.35
C ASP A 31 -7.53 -3.85 12.16
N ASP A 32 -8.09 -2.63 12.19
CA ASP A 32 -9.51 -2.39 11.99
C ASP A 32 -9.81 -2.16 10.50
N LEU A 33 -10.50 -3.14 9.89
CA LEU A 33 -10.99 -3.05 8.53
C LEU A 33 -12.39 -2.40 8.51
N GLU A 34 -12.53 -1.28 7.80
CA GLU A 34 -13.85 -0.67 7.64
C GLU A 34 -14.75 -1.50 6.70
N PRO A 35 -16.07 -1.64 7.00
CA PRO A 35 -17.02 -2.35 6.14
C PRO A 35 -17.42 -1.55 4.89
N CYS A 36 -16.88 -0.34 4.69
CA CYS A 36 -17.19 0.50 3.54
C CYS A 36 -16.46 0.00 2.28
N LYS A 37 -17.23 -0.37 1.25
CA LYS A 37 -16.69 -0.89 -0.02
C LYS A 37 -15.86 0.15 -0.76
N ASP A 38 -16.29 1.42 -0.76
CA ASP A 38 -15.57 2.50 -1.42
C ASP A 38 -14.26 2.81 -0.71
N TRP A 39 -14.28 2.82 0.63
CA TRP A 39 -13.06 2.93 1.44
C TRP A 39 -12.09 1.79 1.12
N THR A 40 -12.56 0.54 1.12
CA THR A 40 -11.74 -0.64 0.83
C THR A 40 -11.10 -0.55 -0.57
N ARG A 41 -11.87 -0.13 -1.58
CA ARG A 41 -11.35 0.08 -2.95
C ARG A 41 -10.32 1.19 -3.03
N GLN A 42 -10.55 2.30 -2.32
CA GLN A 42 -9.61 3.42 -2.27
C GLN A 42 -8.32 3.01 -1.56
N GLU A 43 -8.42 2.21 -0.50
CA GLU A 43 -7.29 1.74 0.28
C GLU A 43 -6.44 0.72 -0.51
N ILE A 44 -7.08 -0.18 -1.27
CA ILE A 44 -6.38 -1.05 -2.24
C ILE A 44 -5.57 -0.22 -3.24
N LYS A 45 -6.20 0.78 -3.87
CA LYS A 45 -5.51 1.67 -4.84
C LYS A 45 -4.35 2.42 -4.20
N ARG A 46 -4.52 2.88 -2.96
CA ARG A 46 -3.48 3.59 -2.20
C ARG A 46 -2.29 2.68 -1.91
N ALA A 47 -2.54 1.46 -1.43
CA ALA A 47 -1.52 0.45 -1.17
C ALA A 47 -0.77 0.03 -2.45
N GLN A 48 -1.50 -0.22 -3.55
CA GLN A 48 -0.92 -0.56 -4.85
C GLN A 48 0.02 0.54 -5.36
N LYS A 49 -0.45 1.80 -5.36
CA LYS A 49 0.35 2.95 -5.82
C LYS A 49 1.60 3.14 -4.99
N LEU A 50 1.54 2.86 -3.69
CA LEU A 50 2.71 3.00 -2.82
C LEU A 50 3.71 1.85 -3.02
N SER A 51 3.22 0.61 -3.17
CA SER A 51 4.03 -0.55 -3.51
C SER A 51 4.78 -0.35 -4.83
N GLU A 52 4.08 0.14 -5.86
CA GLU A 52 4.67 0.42 -7.17
C GLU A 52 5.77 1.49 -7.08
N LYS A 53 5.54 2.58 -6.33
CA LYS A 53 6.56 3.62 -6.11
C LYS A 53 7.81 3.09 -5.41
N ILE A 54 7.64 2.30 -4.35
CA ILE A 54 8.76 1.68 -3.62
C ILE A 54 9.52 0.76 -4.57
N ASN A 55 8.81 -0.12 -5.29
CA ASN A 55 9.42 -1.08 -6.19
C ASN A 55 10.18 -0.40 -7.34
N CYS A 56 9.58 0.61 -7.98
CA CYS A 56 10.23 1.38 -9.04
C CYS A 56 11.51 2.08 -8.55
N LEU A 57 11.47 2.72 -7.38
CA LEU A 57 12.65 3.41 -6.85
C LEU A 57 13.73 2.40 -6.45
N MET A 58 13.37 1.31 -5.77
CA MET A 58 14.25 0.22 -5.39
C MET A 58 14.97 -0.41 -6.59
N ILE A 59 14.24 -0.77 -7.65
CA ILE A 59 14.82 -1.38 -8.86
C ILE A 59 15.79 -0.41 -9.54
N LYS A 60 15.37 0.85 -9.75
CA LYS A 60 16.18 1.88 -10.39
C LYS A 60 17.46 2.21 -9.63
N SER A 61 17.47 1.99 -8.31
CA SER A 61 18.58 2.32 -7.43
C SER A 61 19.28 1.09 -6.83
N SER A 62 19.01 -0.11 -7.37
CA SER A 62 19.49 -1.40 -6.84
C SER A 62 21.02 -1.51 -6.72
N THR A 63 21.77 -0.79 -7.55
CA THR A 63 23.24 -0.73 -7.52
C THR A 63 23.79 0.41 -6.65
N ILE A 64 22.92 1.26 -6.12
CA ILE A 64 23.24 2.53 -5.43
C ILE A 64 22.91 2.45 -3.94
N ILE A 65 21.79 1.81 -3.60
CA ILE A 65 21.31 1.70 -2.21
C ILE A 65 21.97 0.53 -1.49
N ARG A 66 22.07 0.63 -0.17
CA ARG A 66 22.52 -0.46 0.69
C ARG A 66 21.61 -1.69 0.57
N SER A 67 22.22 -2.87 0.63
CA SER A 67 21.52 -4.17 0.61
C SER A 67 20.46 -4.28 1.71
N GLU A 68 20.73 -3.75 2.90
CA GLU A 68 19.78 -3.68 4.01
C GLU A 68 18.50 -2.92 3.62
N LEU A 69 18.65 -1.76 2.99
CA LEU A 69 17.51 -0.94 2.56
C LEU A 69 16.77 -1.56 1.38
N PHE A 70 17.49 -2.23 0.48
CA PHE A 70 16.88 -3.01 -0.58
C PHE A 70 16.00 -4.13 -0.02
N ASN A 71 16.50 -4.90 0.95
CA ASN A 71 15.75 -5.97 1.61
C ASN A 71 14.54 -5.40 2.35
N GLU A 72 14.71 -4.31 3.10
CA GLU A 72 13.60 -3.64 3.80
C GLU A 72 12.51 -3.16 2.82
N SER A 73 12.91 -2.63 1.66
CA SER A 73 11.99 -2.21 0.61
C SER A 73 11.19 -3.38 0.04
N ARG A 74 11.87 -4.50 -0.25
CA ARG A 74 11.25 -5.73 -0.72
C ARG A 74 10.24 -6.28 0.30
N ASP A 75 10.63 -6.35 1.56
CA ASP A 75 9.75 -6.82 2.64
C ASP A 75 8.54 -5.90 2.81
N CYS A 76 8.74 -4.59 2.65
CA CYS A 76 7.64 -3.62 2.66
C CYS A 76 6.65 -3.84 1.51
N CYS A 77 7.13 -4.11 0.30
CA CYS A 77 6.27 -4.48 -0.84
C CYS A 77 5.48 -5.78 -0.56
N ASN A 78 6.12 -6.79 0.05
CA ASN A 78 5.45 -8.04 0.45
C ASN A 78 4.34 -7.79 1.48
N HIS A 79 4.59 -6.94 2.49
CA HIS A 79 3.57 -6.57 3.47
C HIS A 79 2.39 -5.82 2.83
N LEU A 80 2.65 -4.91 1.89
CA LEU A 80 1.58 -4.23 1.15
C LEU A 80 0.77 -5.20 0.30
N ASP A 81 1.39 -6.19 -0.34
CA ASP A 81 0.69 -7.24 -1.08
C ASP A 81 -0.22 -8.08 -0.18
N GLN A 82 0.27 -8.46 1.01
CA GLN A 82 -0.55 -9.16 2.01
C GLN A 82 -1.72 -8.30 2.50
N TRP A 83 -1.50 -7.00 2.70
CA TRP A 83 -2.56 -6.06 3.08
C TRP A 83 -3.63 -5.92 1.99
N ILE A 84 -3.23 -5.77 0.73
CA ILE A 84 -4.15 -5.74 -0.42
C ILE A 84 -5.00 -7.02 -0.47
N LYS A 85 -4.38 -8.19 -0.30
CA LYS A 85 -5.11 -9.47 -0.26
C LYS A 85 -6.15 -9.50 0.86
N ARG A 86 -5.84 -8.97 2.05
CA ARG A 86 -6.80 -8.85 3.16
C ARG A 86 -7.98 -7.93 2.80
N LEU A 87 -7.70 -6.78 2.20
CA LEU A 87 -8.74 -5.85 1.74
C LEU A 87 -9.63 -6.48 0.67
N GLU A 88 -9.06 -7.21 -0.28
CA GLU A 88 -9.83 -7.92 -1.32
C GLU A 88 -10.72 -9.03 -0.72
N MET A 89 -10.22 -9.77 0.27
CA MET A 89 -11.02 -10.76 1.00
C MET A 89 -12.16 -10.10 1.78
N ASN A 90 -11.92 -8.96 2.43
CA ASN A 90 -12.98 -8.18 3.07
C ASN A 90 -14.03 -7.76 2.04
N LEU A 91 -13.62 -7.18 0.91
CA LEU A 91 -14.54 -6.74 -0.14
C LEU A 91 -15.42 -7.89 -0.67
N LYS A 92 -14.85 -9.08 -0.84
CA LYS A 92 -15.59 -10.30 -1.24
C LYS A 92 -16.58 -10.74 -0.16
N SER A 93 -16.18 -10.72 1.11
CA SER A 93 -17.03 -11.11 2.25
C SER A 93 -18.23 -10.15 2.41
N THR A 94 -17.99 -8.85 2.24
CA THR A 94 -19.02 -7.79 2.28
C THR A 94 -19.94 -7.81 1.04
N ASN A 95 -19.59 -8.55 -0.01
CA ASN A 95 -20.51 -8.82 -1.12
C ASN A 95 -21.47 -9.98 -0.83
N HIS A 96 -21.15 -10.87 0.11
CA HIS A 96 -22.04 -11.94 0.57
C HIS A 96 -22.92 -11.56 1.78
N SER A 97 -22.62 -10.44 2.45
CA SER A 97 -23.46 -9.88 3.51
C SER A 97 -24.56 -8.98 2.93
N THR A 98 -25.82 -9.29 3.25
CA THR A 98 -27.07 -8.84 2.61
C THR A 98 -27.48 -7.38 2.88
N TYR A 99 -26.63 -6.55 3.48
CA TYR A 99 -26.97 -5.14 3.77
C TYR A 99 -26.16 -4.22 2.87
N HIS A 100 -26.80 -3.73 1.80
CA HIS A 100 -26.09 -3.14 0.68
C HIS A 100 -25.97 -1.62 0.73
N THR A 101 -26.73 -0.89 1.55
CA THR A 101 -26.64 0.58 1.63
C THR A 101 -27.34 1.17 2.87
N LEU A 102 -27.01 2.42 3.25
CA LEU A 102 -27.81 3.23 4.19
C LEU A 102 -29.29 3.31 3.80
N ALA A 103 -29.60 3.19 2.50
CA ALA A 103 -30.94 3.07 1.97
C ALA A 103 -31.68 1.79 2.42
N ASP A 104 -30.97 0.69 2.67
CA ASP A 104 -31.55 -0.57 3.14
C ASP A 104 -31.89 -0.52 4.64
N LEU A 105 -31.11 0.23 5.43
CA LEU A 105 -31.41 0.50 6.84
C LEU A 105 -32.65 1.40 7.01
N GLY A 106 -32.86 2.34 6.07
CA GLY A 106 -34.05 3.20 6.06
C GLY A 106 -35.35 2.44 5.80
N LYS A 107 -35.31 1.40 4.95
CA LYS A 107 -36.50 0.56 4.66
C LYS A 107 -36.89 -0.36 5.82
N ALA A 108 -35.91 -0.84 6.59
CA ALA A 108 -36.17 -1.66 7.79
C ALA A 108 -36.88 -0.88 8.91
N ASN A 109 -36.75 0.45 8.96
CA ASN A 109 -37.45 1.30 9.93
C ASN A 109 -38.82 1.78 9.46
N GLN A 110 -39.23 1.51 8.21
CA GLN A 110 -40.56 1.87 7.70
C GLN A 110 -41.61 0.76 7.84
N THR A 111 -41.25 -0.38 8.46
CA THR A 111 -42.15 -1.52 8.69
C THR A 111 -42.67 -1.60 10.13
N LYS A 112 -42.79 -0.45 10.81
CA LYS A 112 -43.56 -0.32 12.06
C LYS A 112 -44.78 0.56 11.83
#